data_AF-A0AAW8Q674-F1
#
_entry.id   AF-A0AAW8Q674-F1
#
_cell.length_a   1.000
_cell.length_b   1.000
_cell.length_c   1.000
_cell.angle_alpha   90.00
_cell.angle_beta   90.00
_cell.angle_gamma   90.00
#
_symmetry.space_group_name_H-M   'P 1'
#
loop_
_entity.id
_entity.type
_entity.pdbx_description
1 polymer ?
#
loop_
_entity_poly.entity_id
_entity_poly.type
_entity_poly.pdbx_seq_one_letter_code
_entity_poly.pdbx_strand_id
1 'polypeptide(L)' 'MSSPNNVVIDGVVYVPQHEIKPLSDELTQDVLKQLVSMRYFNEQHKMKRQAWDIINKISPSVAKLSEEDAYKLFHQED' A
#
# COMPACT_ATOMS: atom_id res chain seq x y z
N MET A 1 3.25 24.04 -12.27
CA MET A 1 4.23 23.12 -11.66
C MET A 1 3.66 21.73 -11.82
N SER A 2 4.41 20.84 -12.48
CA SER A 2 3.92 19.60 -13.09
C SER A 2 3.85 18.48 -12.04
N SER A 3 2.66 17.90 -11.81
CA SER A 3 2.50 16.68 -11.02
C SER A 3 3.11 15.48 -11.79
N PRO A 4 3.98 14.67 -11.19
CA PRO A 4 4.62 13.55 -11.89
C PRO A 4 3.76 12.30 -11.71
N ASN A 5 3.01 11.87 -12.74
CA ASN A 5 2.69 10.45 -13.03
C ASN A 5 1.55 10.24 -14.05
N ASN A 6 0.98 11.27 -14.66
CA ASN A 6 0.10 11.05 -15.81
C ASN A 6 0.93 10.84 -17.06
N VAL A 7 1.21 9.58 -17.40
CA VAL A 7 1.68 9.20 -18.72
C VAL A 7 0.44 9.02 -19.61
N VAL A 8 0.28 9.88 -20.60
CA VAL A 8 -0.77 9.72 -21.62
C VAL A 8 -0.21 8.78 -22.68
N ILE A 9 -0.79 7.58 -22.79
CA ILE A 9 -0.53 6.66 -23.89
C ILE A 9 -1.80 6.61 -24.73
N ASP A 10 -1.71 6.96 -26.02
CA ASP A 10 -2.82 6.96 -26.98
C ASP A 10 -4.10 7.72 -26.54
N GLY A 11 -3.92 8.83 -25.81
CA GLY A 11 -5.04 9.69 -25.38
C GLY A 11 -5.83 9.18 -24.17
N VAL A 12 -5.40 8.08 -23.55
CA VAL A 12 -5.98 7.56 -22.30
C VAL A 12 -5.06 7.94 -21.15
N VAL A 13 -5.64 8.51 -20.09
CA VAL A 13 -4.92 8.79 -18.84
C VAL A 13 -4.57 7.47 -18.18
N TYR A 14 -3.29 7.07 -18.24
CA TYR A 14 -2.83 5.85 -17.59
C TYR A 14 -2.62 6.11 -16.10
N VAL A 15 -3.57 5.67 -15.28
CA VAL A 15 -3.36 5.56 -13.83
C VAL A 15 -2.63 4.24 -13.59
N PRO A 16 -1.43 4.22 -12.96
CA PRO A 16 -0.75 2.99 -12.62
C PRO A 16 -1.67 2.09 -11.79
N GLN A 17 -2.16 1.00 -12.38
CA GLN A 17 -2.93 0.02 -11.63
C GLN A 17 -1.97 -0.71 -10.69
N HIS A 18 -2.10 -0.44 -9.40
CA HIS A 18 -1.40 -1.19 -8.37
C HIS A 18 -2.09 -2.55 -8.21
N GLU A 19 -1.38 -3.62 -8.58
CA GLU A 19 -1.86 -4.97 -8.34
C GLU A 19 -1.99 -5.23 -6.83
N ILE A 20 -3.23 -5.22 -6.34
CA ILE A 20 -3.58 -5.72 -5.02
C ILE A 20 -3.85 -7.21 -5.20
N LYS A 21 -3.06 -8.06 -4.52
CA LYS A 21 -3.30 -9.51 -4.60
C LYS A 21 -4.68 -9.83 -4.02
N PRO A 22 -5.45 -10.74 -4.64
CA PRO A 22 -6.63 -11.27 -4.01
C PRO A 22 -6.23 -11.92 -2.67
N LEU A 23 -6.95 -11.56 -1.61
CA LEU A 23 -6.71 -12.06 -0.27
C LEU A 23 -7.13 -13.53 -0.21
N SER A 24 -6.15 -14.46 -0.25
CA SER A 24 -6.42 -15.85 0.11
C SER A 24 -6.71 -15.97 1.62
N ASP A 25 -7.38 -17.05 2.04
CA ASP A 25 -7.66 -17.28 3.46
C ASP A 25 -6.39 -17.30 4.31
N GLU A 26 -5.31 -17.91 3.79
CA GLU A 26 -4.00 -17.94 4.45
C GLU A 26 -3.37 -16.56 4.57
N LEU A 27 -3.42 -15.74 3.50
CA LEU A 27 -2.91 -14.38 3.51
C LEU A 27 -3.69 -13.51 4.49
N THR A 28 -5.03 -13.66 4.52
CA THR A 28 -5.92 -12.94 5.42
C THR A 28 -5.61 -13.26 6.87
N GLN A 29 -5.48 -14.55 7.22
CA GLN A 29 -5.13 -14.97 8.58
C GLN A 29 -3.78 -14.42 9.02
N ASP A 30 -2.79 -14.38 8.14
CA ASP A 30 -1.46 -13.89 8.49
C ASP A 30 -1.44 -12.37 8.70
N VAL A 31 -2.13 -11.61 7.85
CA VAL A 31 -2.31 -10.16 8.02
C VAL A 31 -3.03 -9.86 9.34
N LEU A 32 -4.09 -10.60 9.67
CA LEU A 32 -4.81 -10.42 10.93
C LEU A 32 -3.94 -10.69 12.15
N LYS A 33 -3.11 -11.75 12.13
CA LYS A 33 -2.17 -12.04 13.23
C LYS A 33 -1.18 -10.88 13.46
N GLN A 34 -0.65 -10.30 12.38
CA GLN A 34 0.27 -9.18 12.47
C GLN A 34 -0.42 -7.92 13.00
N LEU A 35 -1.61 -7.58 12.51
CA LEU A 35 -2.40 -6.45 13.01
C LEU A 35 -2.77 -6.59 14.49
N VAL A 36 -3.17 -7.78 14.93
CA VAL A 36 -3.45 -8.06 16.35
C VAL A 36 -2.18 -7.92 17.20
N SER A 37 -1.04 -8.40 16.69
CA SER A 37 0.25 -8.28 17.38
C SER A 37 0.68 -6.81 17.51
N MET A 38 0.55 -6.02 16.45
CA MET A 38 0.80 -4.58 16.48
C MET A 38 -0.05 -3.90 17.56
N ARG A 39 -1.35 -4.21 17.62
CA ARG A 39 -2.27 -3.64 18.61
C ARG A 39 -1.91 -4.04 20.04
N TYR A 40 -1.52 -5.30 20.27
CA TYR A 40 -1.25 -5.81 21.61
C TYR A 40 0.07 -5.31 22.18
N PHE A 41 1.15 -5.37 21.38
CA PHE A 41 2.49 -4.98 21.85
C PHE A 41 2.71 -3.47 21.81
N ASN A 42 1.99 -2.75 20.94
CA ASN A 42 2.03 -1.28 20.82
C ASN A 42 3.45 -0.68 20.76
N GLU A 43 4.41 -1.40 20.16
CA GLU A 43 5.80 -1.00 20.09
C GLU A 43 5.98 0.06 18.99
N GLN A 44 5.85 1.34 19.35
CA GLN A 44 5.86 2.45 18.39
C GLN A 44 7.06 2.46 17.42
N HIS A 45 8.24 2.05 17.89
CA HIS A 45 9.45 1.99 17.07
C HIS A 45 9.46 0.83 16.05
N LYS A 46 8.61 -0.19 16.22
CA LYS A 46 8.47 -1.33 15.29
C LYS A 46 7.24 -1.21 14.39
N MET A 47 6.25 -0.40 14.76
CA MET A 47 5.00 -0.27 14.03
C MET A 47 5.17 0.14 12.57
N LYS A 48 6.08 1.07 12.27
CA LYS A 48 6.38 1.46 10.88
C LYS A 48 6.88 0.27 10.05
N ARG A 49 7.76 -0.54 10.62
CA ARG A 49 8.28 -1.75 9.96
C ARG A 49 7.18 -2.79 9.76
N GLN A 50 6.38 -3.05 10.79
CA GLN A 50 5.27 -4.01 10.73
C GLN A 50 4.21 -3.60 9.71
N ALA A 51 3.88 -2.30 9.64
CA ALA A 51 2.99 -1.76 8.62
C ALA A 51 3.57 -1.98 7.21
N TRP A 52 4.86 -1.69 7.01
CA TRP A 52 5.52 -1.95 5.73
C TRP A 52 5.51 -3.43 5.36
N ASP A 53 5.77 -4.34 6.31
CA ASP A 53 5.75 -5.79 6.07
C ASP A 53 4.36 -6.27 5.61
N ILE A 54 3.28 -5.77 6.23
CA ILE A 54 1.90 -6.06 5.84
C ILE A 54 1.61 -5.53 4.43
N ILE A 55 1.94 -4.26 4.16
CA ILE A 55 1.69 -3.63 2.85
C ILE A 55 2.46 -4.38 1.75
N ASN A 56 3.74 -4.71 1.99
CA ASN A 56 4.55 -5.46 1.03
C ASN A 56 4.00 -6.86 0.76
N LYS A 57 3.34 -7.48 1.74
CA LYS A 57 2.72 -8.80 1.58
C LYS A 57 1.47 -8.76 0.70
N ILE A 58 0.63 -7.75 0.90
CA ILE A 58 -0.66 -7.59 0.19
C ILE A 58 -0.46 -6.96 -1.19
N SER A 59 0.35 -5.92 -1.28
CA SER A 59 0.67 -5.21 -2.52
C SER A 59 2.12 -4.71 -2.50
N PRO A 60 3.07 -5.52 -3.02
CA PRO A 60 4.47 -5.13 -3.12
C PRO A 60 4.70 -3.86 -3.97
N SER A 61 3.79 -3.56 -4.90
CA SER A 61 3.87 -2.35 -5.72
C SER A 61 3.58 -1.09 -4.90
N VAL A 62 2.65 -1.15 -3.94
CA VAL A 62 2.34 -0.06 -3.01
C VAL A 62 3.47 0.13 -1.99
N ALA A 63 4.08 -0.96 -1.50
CA ALA A 63 5.18 -0.87 -0.52
C ALA A 63 6.46 -0.19 -1.04
N LYS A 64 6.60 -0.07 -2.37
CA LYS A 64 7.72 0.61 -3.04
C LYS A 64 7.44 2.08 -3.33
N LEU A 65 6.22 2.55 -3.11
CA LEU A 65 5.87 3.94 -3.34
C LEU A 65 6.57 4.85 -2.33
N SER A 66 6.84 6.09 -2.75
CA SER A 66 7.16 7.15 -1.81
C SER A 66 5.95 7.42 -0.90
N GLU A 67 6.17 8.00 0.28
CA GLU A 67 5.08 8.36 1.21
C GLU A 67 4.05 9.28 0.53
N GLU A 68 4.52 10.22 -0.30
CA GLU A 68 3.68 11.15 -1.05
C GLU A 68 2.84 10.45 -2.13
N ASP A 69 3.42 9.50 -2.87
CA ASP A 69 2.70 8.76 -3.91
C ASP A 69 1.71 7.76 -3.30
N ALA A 70 2.08 7.10 -2.20
CA ALA A 70 1.17 6.23 -1.44
C ALA A 70 0.00 7.03 -0.86
N TYR A 71 0.26 8.23 -0.34
CA TYR A 71 -0.78 9.12 0.16
C TYR A 71 -1.75 9.52 -0.96
N LYS A 72 -1.22 9.99 -2.10
CA LYS A 72 -2.01 10.34 -3.28
C LYS A 72 -2.84 9.17 -3.78
N LEU A 73 -2.29 7.95 -3.81
CA LEU A 73 -3.01 6.76 -4.30
C LEU A 73 -4.31 6.50 -3.52
N PHE A 74 -4.31 6.70 -2.20
CA PHE A 74 -5.46 6.43 -1.34
C PHE A 74 -6.29 7.67 -0.98
N HIS A 75 -5.81 8.88 -1.30
CA HIS A 75 -6.49 10.16 -1.06
C HIS A 75 -6.71 10.94 -2.37
N GLN A 76 -6.95 10.24 -3.50
CA GLN A 76 -7.55 10.90 -4.66
C GLN A 76 -8.94 11.38 -4.24
N GLU A 77 -9.04 12.65 -3.84
CA GLU A 77 -10.32 13.34 -3.69
C GLU A 77 -11.02 13.37 -5.06
N ASP A 78 -12.32 13.05 -5.06
CA ASP A 78 -13.27 13.27 -6.17
C ASP A 78 -13.33 14.75 -6.61
#